data_AF-A0A131YFX3-F1
#
_entry.id   AF-A0A131YFX3-F1
#
_cell.length_a   1.000
_cell.length_b   1.000
_cell.length_c   1.000
_cell.angle_alpha   90.00
_cell.angle_beta   90.00
_cell.angle_gamma   90.00
#
_symmetry.space_group_name_H-M   'P 1'
#
loop_
_entity.id
_entity.type
_entity.pdbx_description
1 polymer ?
#
loop_
_entity_poly.entity_id
_entity_poly.type
_entity_poly.pdbx_seq_one_letter_code
_entity_poly.pdbx_strand_id
1 'polypeptide(L)'
;MAYRVPSSIRVDTDLTHEEKRLIEERAKLKAQLRQEYVRQLTDPHKHGSGGTLFDPQMMRLQAARSHSMIFEHFRPTPKGGLQFFAATFLPMLVLGYFVYKDRRAFERKCRTGEIAYKDRMFKMV
;
A
#
# COMPACT_ATOMS: atom_id res chain seq x y z
N MET A 1 7.17 11.31 2.03
CA MET A 1 7.72 11.97 0.83
C MET A 1 9.06 11.31 0.53
N ALA A 2 9.22 10.65 -0.61
CA ALA A 2 10.50 10.01 -0.94
C ALA A 2 11.57 11.09 -1.13
N TYR A 3 12.68 11.00 -0.40
CA TYR A 3 13.79 11.94 -0.57
C TYR A 3 14.38 11.74 -1.97
N ARG A 4 14.20 12.75 -2.84
CA ARG A 4 14.84 12.79 -4.15
C ARG A 4 16.25 13.30 -3.95
N VAL A 5 17.24 12.54 -4.41
CA VAL A 5 18.65 12.98 -4.38
C VAL A 5 18.76 14.23 -5.26
N PRO A 6 19.28 15.36 -4.74
CA PRO A 6 19.48 16.58 -5.52
C PRO A 6 20.50 16.35 -6.64
N SER A 7 20.36 17.08 -7.74
CA SER A 7 21.39 17.08 -8.80
C SER A 7 22.70 17.64 -8.27
N SER A 8 23.83 17.17 -8.81
CA SER A 8 25.17 17.65 -8.44
C SER A 8 25.27 19.18 -8.51
N ILE A 9 24.75 19.77 -9.58
CA ILE A 9 24.73 21.24 -9.79
C ILE A 9 24.07 21.95 -8.60
N ARG A 10 22.90 21.47 -8.15
CA ARG A 10 22.16 22.07 -7.04
C ARG A 10 22.90 21.91 -5.70
N VAL A 11 23.61 20.80 -5.52
CA VAL A 11 24.43 20.57 -4.32
C VAL A 11 25.54 21.60 -4.21
N ASP A 12 26.11 22.00 -5.34
CA ASP A 12 27.21 22.95 -5.36
C ASP A 12 26.72 24.39 -5.17
N THR A 13 25.64 24.80 -5.85
CA THR A 13 25.20 26.19 -5.92
C THR A 13 24.26 26.64 -4.79
N ASP A 14 23.28 25.81 -4.42
CA ASP A 14 22.09 26.30 -3.70
C ASP A 14 22.00 25.80 -2.25
N LEU A 15 22.72 24.72 -1.90
CA LEU A 15 22.57 24.07 -0.60
C LEU A 15 23.41 24.73 0.49
N THR A 16 22.82 24.78 1.68
CA THR A 16 23.53 25.20 2.90
C THR A 16 24.60 24.17 3.30
N HIS A 17 25.60 24.60 4.07
CA HIS A 17 26.69 23.72 4.50
C HIS A 17 26.20 22.49 5.27
N GLU A 18 25.20 22.67 6.13
CA GLU A 18 24.58 21.58 6.90
C GLU A 18 23.89 20.54 6.00
N GLU A 19 23.16 20.99 4.97
CA GLU A 19 22.52 20.10 4.01
C GLU A 19 23.54 19.33 3.19
N LYS A 20 24.65 19.98 2.79
CA LYS A 20 25.77 19.30 2.11
C LYS A 20 26.36 18.20 2.99
N ARG A 21 26.59 18.48 4.27
CA ARG A 21 27.08 17.48 5.25
C ARG A 21 26.13 16.28 5.37
N LEU A 22 24.82 16.51 5.48
CA LEU A 22 23.82 15.43 5.56
C LEU A 22 23.79 14.57 4.29
N ILE A 23 24.00 15.16 3.12
CA ILE A 23 24.08 14.43 1.84
C ILE A 23 25.33 13.56 1.81
N GLU A 24 26.47 14.08 2.22
CA GLU A 24 27.72 13.33 2.32
C GLU A 24 27.61 12.15 3.29
N GLU A 25 27.00 12.35 4.45
CA GLU A 25 26.76 11.28 5.42
C GLU A 25 25.88 10.17 4.84
N ARG A 26 24.78 10.53 4.15
CA ARG A 26 23.94 9.55 3.45
C ARG A 26 24.69 8.83 2.33
N ALA A 27 25.53 9.54 1.58
CA ALA A 27 26.35 8.95 0.53
C ALA A 27 27.36 7.95 1.12
N LYS A 28 27.99 8.28 2.25
CA LYS A 28 28.89 7.39 3.00
C LYS A 28 28.16 6.12 3.45
N LEU A 29 26.98 6.25 4.07
CA LEU A 29 26.17 5.10 4.48
C LEU A 29 25.78 4.22 3.28
N LYS A 30 25.36 4.83 2.17
CA LYS A 30 25.03 4.09 0.94
C LYS A 30 26.24 3.36 0.37
N ALA A 31 27.42 3.98 0.40
CA ALA A 31 28.65 3.37 -0.07
C ALA A 31 29.04 2.16 0.79
N GLN A 32 28.93 2.27 2.12
CA GLN A 32 29.17 1.16 3.06
C GLN A 32 28.23 -0.02 2.79
N LEU A 33 26.92 0.22 2.70
CA LEU A 33 25.95 -0.84 2.42
C LEU A 33 26.18 -1.49 1.04
N ARG A 34 26.56 -0.69 0.04
CA ARG A 34 26.90 -1.21 -1.30
C ARG A 34 28.15 -2.08 -1.25
N GLN A 35 29.18 -1.69 -0.51
CA GLN A 35 30.39 -2.49 -0.33
C GLN A 35 30.08 -3.84 0.33
N GLU A 36 29.26 -3.83 1.38
CA GLU A 36 28.81 -5.07 2.03
C GLU A 36 28.02 -5.97 1.09
N TYR A 37 27.09 -5.39 0.31
CA TYR A 37 26.30 -6.11 -0.68
C TYR A 37 27.20 -6.74 -1.75
N VAL A 38 28.10 -5.97 -2.35
CA VAL A 38 29.03 -6.46 -3.37
C VAL A 38 29.92 -7.56 -2.79
N ARG A 39 30.47 -7.37 -1.60
CA ARG A 39 31.29 -8.39 -0.91
C ARG A 39 30.53 -9.71 -0.77
N GLN A 40 29.28 -9.65 -0.35
CA GLN A 40 28.47 -10.86 -0.18
C GLN A 40 28.11 -11.50 -1.52
N LEU A 41 27.83 -10.68 -2.55
CA LEU A 41 27.48 -11.13 -3.90
C LEU A 41 28.66 -11.79 -4.62
N THR A 42 29.87 -11.27 -4.46
CA THR A 42 31.07 -11.78 -5.16
C THR A 42 31.72 -12.97 -4.47
N ASP A 43 31.26 -13.35 -3.27
CA ASP A 43 31.80 -14.48 -2.51
C ASP A 43 31.41 -15.83 -3.16
N PRO A 44 32.36 -16.61 -3.72
CA PRO A 44 32.06 -17.86 -4.41
C PRO A 44 31.60 -18.97 -3.47
N HIS A 45 32.03 -18.94 -2.19
CA HIS A 45 31.67 -19.98 -1.23
C HIS A 45 30.24 -19.83 -0.70
N LYS A 46 29.67 -18.62 -0.75
CA LYS A 46 28.27 -18.37 -0.36
C LYS A 46 27.25 -18.78 -1.42
N HIS A 47 27.61 -18.72 -2.70
CA HIS A 47 26.67 -19.01 -3.80
C HIS A 47 26.74 -20.47 -4.29
N GLY A 48 27.79 -21.21 -3.98
CA GLY A 48 27.98 -22.60 -4.42
C GLY A 48 26.91 -23.58 -3.91
N SER A 49 26.20 -23.27 -2.83
CA SER A 49 25.15 -24.11 -2.23
C SER A 49 23.72 -23.68 -2.58
N GLY A 50 23.53 -22.72 -3.48
CA GLY A 50 22.20 -22.28 -3.94
C GLY A 50 21.45 -21.35 -2.96
N GLY A 51 22.15 -20.69 -2.04
CA GLY A 51 21.56 -19.71 -1.13
C GLY A 51 21.27 -18.36 -1.80
N THR A 52 20.14 -17.73 -1.47
CA THR A 52 19.83 -16.34 -1.85
C THR A 52 20.45 -15.36 -0.87
N LEU A 53 20.80 -14.15 -1.35
CA LEU A 53 21.31 -13.10 -0.47
C LEU A 53 20.23 -12.60 0.47
N PHE A 54 20.45 -12.75 1.77
CA PHE A 54 19.54 -12.27 2.80
C PHE A 54 19.77 -10.78 3.10
N ASP A 55 18.77 -9.94 2.84
CA ASP A 55 18.78 -8.53 3.23
C ASP A 55 18.00 -8.32 4.54
N PRO A 56 18.67 -7.92 5.64
CA PRO A 56 17.99 -7.66 6.92
C PRO A 56 17.02 -6.48 6.83
N GLN A 57 17.24 -5.50 5.94
CA GLN A 57 16.34 -4.35 5.82
C GLN A 57 15.03 -4.76 5.14
N MET A 58 15.11 -5.61 4.12
CA MET A 58 13.92 -6.21 3.50
C MET A 58 13.11 -7.00 4.52
N MET A 59 13.76 -7.84 5.33
CA MET A 59 13.05 -8.65 6.31
C MET A 59 12.40 -7.78 7.41
N ARG A 60 13.07 -6.71 7.86
CA ARG A 60 12.46 -5.73 8.78
C ARG A 60 11.27 -5.02 8.17
N LEU A 61 11.34 -4.63 6.90
CA LEU A 61 10.20 -4.00 6.22
C LEU A 61 9.02 -4.98 6.12
N GLN A 62 9.28 -6.23 5.78
CA GLN A 62 8.25 -7.27 5.72
C GLN A 62 7.63 -7.52 7.10
N ALA A 63 8.46 -7.63 8.14
CA ALA A 63 7.99 -7.75 9.52
C ALA A 63 7.15 -6.54 9.94
N ALA A 64 7.57 -5.31 9.60
CA ALA A 64 6.83 -4.09 9.90
C ALA A 64 5.48 -4.00 9.19
N ARG A 65 5.35 -4.62 8.01
CA ARG A 65 4.09 -4.67 7.25
C ARG A 65 3.18 -5.82 7.67
N SER A 66 3.70 -6.78 8.43
CA SER A 66 2.94 -7.95 8.85
C SER A 66 1.83 -7.56 9.85
N HIS A 67 0.74 -8.33 9.84
CA HIS A 67 -0.43 -8.05 10.67
C HIS A 67 -0.16 -8.16 12.18
N SER A 68 0.85 -8.94 12.59
CA SER A 68 1.23 -9.07 14.00
C SER A 68 1.68 -7.73 14.59
N MET A 69 2.47 -6.96 13.83
CA MET A 69 2.97 -5.67 14.30
C MET A 69 1.87 -4.61 14.38
N ILE A 70 0.82 -4.73 13.54
CA ILE A 70 -0.35 -3.85 13.58
C ILE A 70 -1.05 -4.01 14.93
N PHE A 71 -1.26 -5.23 15.42
CA PHE A 71 -1.94 -5.46 16.69
C PHE A 71 -1.15 -4.91 17.88
N GLU A 72 0.16 -5.13 17.91
CA GLU A 72 1.02 -4.69 19.02
C GLU A 72 1.14 -3.15 19.11
N HIS A 73 1.15 -2.45 17.97
CA HIS A 73 1.38 -1.01 17.92
C HIS A 73 0.08 -0.21 17.72
N PHE A 74 -1.07 -0.87 17.65
CA PHE A 74 -2.34 -0.20 17.44
C PHE A 74 -2.70 0.68 18.63
N ARG A 75 -3.01 1.95 18.34
CA ARG A 75 -3.58 2.87 19.32
C ARG A 75 -4.99 3.25 18.87
N PRO A 76 -6.04 2.99 19.68
CA PRO A 76 -7.39 3.38 19.33
C PRO A 76 -7.48 4.91 19.35
N THR A 77 -7.51 5.52 18.17
CA THR A 77 -7.71 6.97 18.00
C THR A 77 -9.08 7.22 17.39
N PRO A 78 -9.80 8.28 17.80
CA PRO A 78 -11.13 8.57 17.24
C PRO A 78 -11.07 8.84 15.73
N LYS A 79 -10.00 9.49 15.26
CA LYS A 79 -9.77 9.72 13.82
C LYS A 79 -9.60 8.41 13.05
N GLY A 80 -8.79 7.47 13.56
CA GLY A 80 -8.59 6.16 12.93
C GLY A 80 -9.87 5.31 12.93
N GLY A 81 -10.64 5.35 14.03
CA GLY A 81 -11.93 4.67 14.12
C GLY A 81 -12.95 5.19 13.09
N LEU A 82 -13.05 6.51 12.91
CA LEU A 82 -13.92 7.10 11.89
C LEU A 82 -13.50 6.71 10.47
N GLN A 83 -12.20 6.70 10.18
CA GLN A 83 -11.67 6.26 8.88
C GLN A 83 -11.99 4.79 8.60
N PHE A 84 -11.81 3.91 9.59
CA PHE A 84 -12.15 2.49 9.47
C PHE A 84 -13.65 2.29 9.26
N PHE A 85 -14.48 2.99 10.03
CA PHE A 85 -15.93 2.93 9.90
C PHE A 85 -16.38 3.39 8.50
N ALA A 86 -15.89 4.52 8.04
CA ALA A 86 -16.19 5.03 6.71
C ALA A 86 -15.71 4.06 5.62
N ALA A 87 -14.48 3.53 5.71
CA ALA A 87 -13.96 2.61 4.71
C ALA A 87 -14.74 1.29 4.63
N THR A 88 -15.30 0.82 5.75
CA THR A 88 -15.99 -0.48 5.83
C THR A 88 -17.49 -0.36 5.58
N PHE A 89 -18.17 0.53 6.30
CA PHE A 89 -19.63 0.61 6.27
C PHE A 89 -20.16 1.46 5.12
N LEU A 90 -19.44 2.52 4.71
CA LEU A 90 -19.89 3.35 3.60
C LEU A 90 -20.10 2.55 2.30
N PRO A 91 -19.17 1.72 1.81
CA PRO A 91 -19.41 0.95 0.59
C PRO A 91 -20.56 -0.05 0.75
N MET A 92 -20.72 -0.66 1.92
CA MET A 92 -21.81 -1.59 2.21
C MET A 92 -23.18 -0.91 2.14
N LEU A 93 -23.30 0.29 2.74
CA LEU A 93 -24.53 1.09 2.70
C LEU A 93 -24.83 1.60 1.29
N VAL A 94 -23.80 2.06 0.57
CA VAL A 94 -23.95 2.56 -0.81
C VAL A 94 -24.42 1.44 -1.73
N LEU A 95 -23.77 0.28 -1.72
CA LEU A 95 -24.18 -0.87 -2.52
C LEU A 95 -25.58 -1.36 -2.13
N GLY A 96 -25.88 -1.44 -0.83
CA GLY A 96 -27.20 -1.82 -0.34
C GLY A 96 -28.30 -0.89 -0.84
N TYR A 97 -28.05 0.42 -0.82
CA TYR A 97 -28.98 1.43 -1.32
C TYR A 97 -29.22 1.30 -2.84
N PHE A 98 -28.15 1.14 -3.63
CA PHE A 98 -28.28 0.94 -5.08
C PHE A 98 -29.10 -0.32 -5.41
N VAL A 99 -28.77 -1.45 -4.78
CA VAL A 99 -29.50 -2.72 -4.98
C VAL A 99 -30.97 -2.57 -4.57
N TYR A 100 -31.25 -1.93 -3.44
CA TYR A 100 -32.62 -1.69 -2.98
C TYR A 100 -33.42 -0.84 -3.98
N LYS A 101 -32.82 0.26 -4.46
CA LYS A 101 -33.45 1.16 -5.44
C LYS A 101 -33.74 0.44 -6.75
N ASP A 102 -32.79 -0.34 -7.25
CA ASP A 102 -32.95 -1.09 -8.50
C ASP A 102 -34.03 -2.16 -8.38
N ARG A 103 -34.07 -2.90 -7.26
CA ARG A 103 -35.14 -3.88 -7.00
C ARG A 103 -36.51 -3.23 -6.94
N ARG A 104 -36.66 -2.11 -6.23
CA ARG A 104 -37.94 -1.40 -6.12
C ARG A 104 -38.39 -0.81 -7.46
N ALA A 105 -37.46 -0.31 -8.27
CA ALA A 105 -37.74 0.16 -9.62
C ALA A 105 -38.18 -0.99 -10.54
N PHE A 106 -37.50 -2.14 -10.46
CA PHE A 106 -37.85 -3.34 -11.22
C PHE A 106 -39.24 -3.87 -10.85
N GLU A 107 -39.53 -4.01 -9.55
CA GLU A 107 -40.86 -4.45 -9.07
C GLU A 107 -41.97 -3.52 -9.53
N ARG A 108 -41.74 -2.20 -9.48
CA ARG A 108 -42.71 -1.21 -10.00
C ARG A 108 -43.01 -1.44 -11.47
N LYS A 109 -41.99 -1.58 -12.31
CA LYS A 109 -42.13 -1.83 -13.75
C LYS A 109 -42.85 -3.15 -14.06
N CYS A 110 -42.61 -4.18 -13.23
CA CYS A 110 -43.31 -5.45 -13.33
C CYS A 110 -44.80 -5.33 -12.99
N ARG A 111 -45.16 -4.50 -11.99
CA ARG A 111 -46.56 -4.25 -11.58
C ARG A 111 -47.32 -3.34 -12.53
N THR A 112 -46.66 -2.33 -13.11
CA THR A 112 -47.28 -1.43 -14.12
C THR A 112 -47.42 -2.08 -15.49
N GLY A 113 -46.76 -3.23 -15.72
CA GLY A 113 -46.81 -3.94 -17.00
C GLY A 113 -45.85 -3.41 -18.06
N GLU A 114 -44.97 -2.47 -17.72
CA GLU A 114 -43.93 -1.95 -18.61
C GLU A 114 -42.95 -3.04 -19.06
N ILE A 115 -42.76 -4.09 -18.24
CA ILE A 115 -41.92 -5.25 -18.58
C ILE A 115 -42.81 -6.46 -18.84
N ALA A 116 -42.76 -6.95 -20.08
CA ALA A 116 -43.44 -8.18 -20.50
C ALA A 116 -42.94 -9.38 -19.68
N TYR A 117 -43.84 -10.31 -19.33
CA TYR A 117 -43.51 -11.45 -18.46
C TYR A 117 -42.33 -12.30 -18.97
N LYS A 118 -42.21 -12.44 -20.31
CA LYS A 118 -41.10 -13.16 -20.97
C LYS A 118 -39.71 -12.56 -20.67
N ASP A 119 -39.62 -11.25 -20.44
CA ASP A 119 -38.37 -10.49 -20.29
C ASP A 119 -38.02 -10.25 -18.81
N ARG A 120 -38.80 -10.79 -17.87
CA ARG A 120 -38.51 -10.71 -16.43
C ARG A 120 -37.35 -11.64 -16.08
N MET A 121 -36.37 -11.13 -15.35
CA MET A 121 -35.22 -11.93 -14.89
C MET A 121 -35.61 -13.00 -13.85
N PHE A 122 -36.56 -12.70 -12.96
CA PHE A 122 -37.05 -13.62 -11.92
C PHE A 122 -38.52 -13.94 -12.19
N LYS A 123 -38.79 -15.14 -12.73
CA LYS A 123 -40.13 -15.55 -13.19
C LYS A 123 -40.93 -16.34 -12.13
N MET A 124 -40.23 -16.90 -11.13
CA MET A 124 -40.74 -17.93 -10.21
C MET A 124 -40.46 -17.61 -8.73
N VAL A 125 -40.41 -16.33 -8.35
CA VAL A 125 -40.28 -15.91 -6.94
C VAL A 125 -41.50 -15.09 -6.55
#